data_AF-A0A653HRY6-F1
#
_entry.id   AF-A0A653HRY6-F1
#
_cell.length_a   1.000
_cell.length_b   1.000
_cell.length_c   1.000
_cell.angle_alpha   90.00
_cell.angle_beta   90.00
_cell.angle_gamma   90.00
#
_symmetry.space_group_name_H-M   'P 1'
#
loop_
_entity.id
_entity.type
_entity.pdbx_description
1 polymer ?
#
loop_
_entity_poly.entity_id
_entity_poly.type
_entity_poly.pdbx_seq_one_letter_code
_entity_poly.pdbx_strand_id
1 'polypeptide(L)'
;ELENNKSIELLHHECSGGQASVGDDINVNTHYIILMEHNGEIIELDGRKNEPISHGQRTSSEFIYDVAKIIQNVFIEKCKGDNRISALAVVPIDSN
;
A
#
# COMPACT_ATOMS: atom_id res chain seq x y z
N GLU A 1 15.74 7.96 -10.10
CA GLU A 1 16.70 6.93 -9.61
C GLU A 1 16.11 5.51 -9.62
N LEU A 2 14.86 5.29 -9.20
CA LEU A 2 14.21 3.97 -9.25
C LEU A 2 14.07 3.41 -10.68
N GLU A 3 13.61 4.22 -11.63
CA GLU A 3 13.40 3.82 -13.05
C GLU A 3 14.65 3.26 -13.73
N ASN A 4 15.83 3.68 -13.28
CA ASN A 4 17.12 3.25 -13.84
C ASN A 4 17.81 2.17 -12.99
N ASN A 5 17.18 1.68 -11.92
CA ASN A 5 17.78 0.71 -11.00
C ASN A 5 17.46 -0.73 -11.43
N LYS A 6 18.41 -1.33 -12.16
CA LYS A 6 18.29 -2.71 -12.67
C LYS A 6 18.21 -3.79 -11.58
N SER A 7 18.82 -3.55 -10.42
CA SER A 7 18.76 -4.52 -9.31
C SER A 7 17.34 -4.64 -8.76
N ILE A 8 16.67 -3.50 -8.55
CA ILE A 8 15.28 -3.48 -8.07
C ILE A 8 14.33 -4.03 -9.14
N GLU A 9 14.51 -3.66 -10.41
CA GLU A 9 13.72 -4.17 -11.53
C GLU A 9 13.78 -5.70 -11.62
N LEU A 10 14.98 -6.29 -11.54
CA LEU A 10 15.15 -7.74 -11.63
C LEU A 10 14.48 -8.47 -10.46
N LEU A 11 14.74 -8.03 -9.22
CA LEU A 11 14.13 -8.62 -8.02
C LEU A 11 12.61 -8.47 -8.01
N HIS A 12 12.09 -7.33 -8.47
CA HIS A 12 10.66 -7.12 -8.63
C HIS A 12 10.03 -8.14 -9.58
N HIS A 13 10.64 -8.37 -10.75
CA HIS A 13 10.16 -9.37 -11.70
C HIS A 13 10.22 -10.79 -11.12
N GLU A 14 11.29 -11.16 -10.40
CA GLU A 14 11.40 -12.46 -9.73
C GLU A 14 10.29 -12.68 -8.69
N CYS A 15 9.94 -11.64 -7.93
CA CYS A 15 8.90 -11.69 -6.90
C CYS A 15 7.46 -11.51 -7.43
N SER A 16 7.27 -11.27 -8.73
CA SER A 16 5.95 -10.96 -9.31
C SER A 16 4.99 -12.17 -9.43
N GLY A 17 5.45 -13.39 -9.11
CA GLY A 17 4.58 -14.58 -9.03
C GLY A 17 4.59 -15.53 -10.24
N GLY A 18 5.42 -15.29 -11.27
CA GLY A 18 5.79 -16.29 -12.28
C GLY A 18 5.15 -16.17 -13.68
N GLN A 19 5.78 -16.87 -14.63
CA GLN A 19 5.63 -16.85 -16.11
C GLN A 19 4.20 -16.76 -16.65
N ALA A 20 3.59 -15.57 -16.66
CA ALA A 20 2.60 -15.23 -17.67
C ALA A 20 3.23 -14.16 -18.52
N SER A 21 3.15 -14.33 -19.84
CA SER A 21 3.46 -13.30 -20.83
C SER A 21 2.73 -12.02 -20.47
N VAL A 22 3.38 -11.17 -19.68
CA VAL A 22 3.00 -9.79 -19.51
C VAL A 22 3.37 -9.14 -20.85
N GLY A 23 2.52 -9.30 -21.85
CA GLY A 23 2.62 -8.49 -23.05
C GLY A 23 2.58 -7.02 -22.65
N ASP A 24 3.17 -6.16 -23.46
CA ASP A 24 3.34 -4.72 -23.21
C ASP A 24 2.01 -3.95 -22.95
N ASP A 25 0.86 -4.64 -22.93
CA ASP A 25 -0.50 -4.10 -22.87
C ASP A 25 -1.36 -4.80 -21.80
N ILE A 26 -0.81 -4.95 -20.59
CA ILE A 26 -1.60 -5.33 -19.40
C ILE A 26 -2.33 -4.12 -18.83
N ASN A 27 -3.66 -4.17 -18.86
CA ASN A 27 -4.50 -3.21 -18.16
C ASN A 27 -4.46 -3.47 -16.64
N VAL A 28 -3.59 -2.75 -15.94
CA VAL A 28 -3.49 -2.77 -14.47
C VAL A 28 -4.53 -1.83 -13.88
N ASN A 29 -5.47 -2.37 -13.10
CA ASN A 29 -6.54 -1.62 -12.46
C ASN A 29 -6.57 -1.73 -10.92
N THR A 30 -5.51 -2.28 -10.33
CA THR A 30 -5.24 -2.28 -8.88
C THR A 30 -4.04 -1.42 -8.56
N HIS A 31 -3.94 -0.94 -7.32
CA HIS A 31 -2.89 -0.02 -6.88
C HIS A 31 -2.42 -0.35 -5.47
N TYR A 32 -1.11 -0.23 -5.22
CA TYR A 32 -0.53 -0.38 -3.89
C TYR A 32 -0.23 0.99 -3.29
N ILE A 33 -0.65 1.18 -2.05
CA ILE A 33 -0.29 2.30 -1.17
C ILE A 33 0.17 1.75 0.17
N ILE A 34 0.82 2.58 0.99
CA ILE A 34 1.15 2.22 2.37
C ILE A 34 0.59 3.27 3.34
N LEU A 35 0.05 2.79 4.45
CA LEU A 35 -0.33 3.58 5.62
C LEU A 35 0.69 3.29 6.71
N MET A 36 1.33 4.31 7.25
CA MET A 36 2.35 4.19 8.30
C MET A 36 2.15 5.21 9.41
N GLU A 37 2.69 4.90 10.59
CA GLU A 37 2.76 5.85 11.70
C GLU A 37 4.09 6.61 11.64
N HIS A 38 4.02 7.94 11.72
CA HIS A 38 5.19 8.81 11.85
C HIS A 38 4.88 9.93 12.86
N ASN A 39 5.65 10.02 13.94
CA ASN A 39 5.45 11.01 15.02
C ASN A 39 4.00 11.06 15.55
N GLY A 40 3.36 9.90 15.71
CA GLY A 40 1.97 9.78 16.17
C GLY A 40 0.90 10.12 15.11
N GLU A 41 1.30 10.49 13.90
CA GLU A 41 0.41 10.78 12.78
C GLU A 41 0.32 9.58 11.83
N ILE A 42 -0.86 9.36 11.26
CA ILE A 42 -1.07 8.33 10.24
C ILE A 42 -0.87 8.95 8.87
N ILE A 43 0.13 8.47 8.14
CA ILE A 43 0.53 9.00 6.84
C ILE A 43 0.25 7.96 5.76
N GLU A 44 -0.44 8.37 4.71
CA GLU A 44 -0.57 7.65 3.45
C GLU A 44 0.55 8.07 2.49
N LEU A 45 1.28 7.09 1.98
CA LEU A 45 2.25 7.27 0.91
C LEU A 45 1.74 6.60 -0.36
N ASP A 46 1.47 7.43 -1.36
CA ASP A 46 1.06 7.05 -2.70
C ASP A 46 1.94 7.81 -3.71
N GLY A 47 2.79 7.09 -4.45
CA GLY A 47 3.71 7.68 -5.43
C GLY A 47 3.03 8.36 -6.62
N ARG A 48 1.71 8.21 -6.79
CA ARG A 48 0.94 8.93 -7.81
C ARG A 48 0.48 10.32 -7.36
N LYS A 49 0.66 10.66 -6.07
CA LYS A 49 0.31 11.96 -5.50
C LYS A 49 1.54 12.84 -5.39
N ASN A 50 1.31 14.15 -5.29
CA ASN A 50 2.39 15.13 -5.20
C ASN A 50 3.10 15.11 -3.85
N GLU A 51 2.40 14.69 -2.79
CA GLU A 51 2.89 14.73 -1.41
C GLU A 51 2.22 13.63 -0.56
N PRO A 52 2.84 13.24 0.58
CA PRO A 52 2.21 12.40 1.58
C PRO A 52 0.88 12.98 2.08
N ILE A 53 -0.11 12.12 2.33
CA ILE A 53 -1.38 12.54 2.90
C ILE A 53 -1.41 12.21 4.38
N SER A 54 -1.57 13.23 5.21
CA SER A 54 -1.89 13.04 6.62
C SER A 54 -3.37 12.70 6.79
N HIS A 55 -3.63 11.65 7.56
CA HIS A 55 -4.95 11.27 8.06
C HIS A 55 -5.18 11.73 9.52
N GLY A 56 -4.27 12.55 10.05
CA GLY A 56 -4.32 13.09 11.40
C GLY A 56 -3.67 12.22 12.47
N GLN A 57 -3.75 12.71 13.71
CA GLN A 57 -3.17 12.05 14.88
C GLN A 57 -3.91 10.76 15.19
N ARG A 58 -3.14 9.76 15.58
CA ARG A 58 -3.65 8.49 16.05
C ARG A 58 -4.51 8.69 17.31
N THR A 59 -5.62 7.99 17.39
CA THR A 59 -6.59 8.10 18.49
C THR A 59 -6.69 6.83 19.33
N SER A 60 -6.28 5.70 18.76
CA SER A 60 -6.35 4.37 19.35
C SER A 60 -5.03 3.95 20.00
N SER A 61 -5.11 3.15 21.05
CA SER A 61 -3.95 2.47 21.66
C SER A 61 -3.33 1.41 20.76
N GLU A 62 -3.99 1.01 19.67
CA GLU A 62 -3.44 0.17 18.60
C GLU A 62 -3.59 0.83 17.20
N PHE A 63 -2.48 0.92 16.46
CA PHE A 63 -2.37 1.58 15.14
C PHE A 63 -3.36 1.00 14.14
N ILE A 64 -3.51 -0.33 14.19
CA ILE A 64 -4.30 -1.09 13.23
C ILE A 64 -5.78 -0.66 13.21
N TYR A 65 -6.36 -0.25 14.34
CA TYR A 65 -7.76 0.16 14.38
C TYR A 65 -8.01 1.52 13.72
N ASP A 66 -7.08 2.46 13.86
CA ASP A 66 -7.21 3.75 13.18
C ASP A 66 -6.99 3.58 11.67
N VAL A 67 -6.01 2.77 11.27
CA VAL A 67 -5.81 2.37 9.87
C VAL A 67 -7.03 1.67 9.29
N ALA A 68 -7.65 0.74 10.02
CA ALA A 68 -8.85 0.05 9.57
C ALA A 68 -10.02 1.00 9.30
N LYS A 69 -10.23 2.00 10.18
CA LYS A 69 -11.23 3.06 9.96
C LYS A 69 -10.92 3.89 8.71
N ILE A 70 -9.65 4.24 8.50
CA ILE A 70 -9.23 4.97 7.29
C ILE A 70 -9.52 4.13 6.04
N ILE A 71 -9.14 2.84 6.03
CA ILE A 71 -9.42 1.91 4.93
C ILE A 71 -10.92 1.85 4.62
N GLN A 72 -11.76 1.72 5.66
CA GLN A 72 -13.21 1.70 5.51
C GLN A 72 -13.75 3.01 4.92
N ASN A 73 -13.49 4.14 5.56
CA ASN A 73 -14.12 5.42 5.24
C ASN A 73 -13.57 6.07 3.97
N VAL A 74 -12.26 5.91 3.71
CA VAL A 74 -11.57 6.61 2.61
C VAL A 74 -11.56 5.78 1.33
N PHE A 75 -11.48 4.44 1.44
CA PHE A 75 -11.32 3.55 0.29
C PHE A 75 -12.58 2.69 0.04
N ILE A 76 -12.98 1.86 1.00
CA ILE A 76 -14.08 0.89 0.80
C ILE A 76 -15.41 1.60 0.52
N GLU A 77 -15.80 2.57 1.35
CA GLU A 77 -17.09 3.26 1.21
C GLU A 77 -17.21 4.08 -0.09
N LYS A 78 -16.08 4.53 -0.64
CA LYS A 78 -16.04 5.28 -1.91
C LYS A 78 -16.04 4.36 -3.12
N CYS A 79 -15.61 3.11 -2.98
CA CYS A 79 -15.57 2.08 -4.03
C CYS A 79 -16.84 1.22 -4.05
N LYS A 80 -18.03 1.82 -3.94
CA LYS A 80 -19.31 1.08 -3.88
C LYS A 80 -19.45 0.11 -5.05
N GLY A 81 -19.46 -1.20 -4.74
CA GLY A 81 -19.63 -2.28 -5.71
C GLY A 81 -18.33 -2.94 -6.19
N ASP A 82 -17.16 -2.47 -5.74
CA ASP A 82 -15.87 -3.12 -6.02
C ASP A 82 -15.31 -3.78 -4.76
N ASN A 83 -15.14 -5.10 -4.80
CA ASN A 83 -14.62 -5.90 -3.69
C ASN A 83 -13.12 -6.20 -3.81
N ARG A 84 -12.41 -5.62 -4.78
CA ARG A 84 -10.99 -5.90 -5.05
C ARG A 84 -10.07 -5.07 -4.16
N ILE A 85 -10.21 -5.25 -2.84
CA ILE A 85 -9.37 -4.61 -1.83
C ILE A 85 -8.73 -5.69 -0.97
N SER A 86 -7.41 -5.62 -0.81
CA SER A 86 -6.63 -6.47 0.08
C SER A 86 -5.74 -5.60 0.97
N ALA A 87 -5.58 -5.97 2.23
CA ALA A 87 -4.70 -5.30 3.18
C ALA A 87 -3.75 -6.31 3.83
N LEU A 88 -2.50 -5.90 4.03
CA LEU A 88 -1.46 -6.67 4.72
C LEU A 88 -0.89 -5.82 5.85
N ALA A 89 -0.79 -6.40 7.05
CA ALA A 89 -0.11 -5.75 8.17
C ALA A 89 1.37 -6.16 8.16
N VAL A 90 2.26 -5.17 8.21
CA VAL A 90 3.69 -5.40 8.42
C VAL A 90 3.95 -5.43 9.92
N VAL A 91 4.46 -6.56 10.41
CA VAL A 91 4.75 -6.80 11.83
C VAL A 91 6.20 -7.23 11.99
N PRO A 92 6.81 -7.06 13.19
CA PRO A 92 8.09 -7.66 13.48
C PRO A 92 8.03 -9.17 13.25
N ILE A 93 9.07 -9.74 12.66
CA ILE A 93 9.29 -11.18 12.73
C ILE A 93 9.67 -11.45 14.19
N ASP A 94 8.98 -12.39 14.85
CA ASP A 94 9.23 -12.73 16.25
C ASP A 94 10.75 -12.90 16.50
N SER A 95 11.30 -12.07 17.39
CA SER A 95 12.64 -12.27 17.92
C SER A 95 12.57 -13.38 18.96
N ASN A 96 12.78 -14.64 18.55
CA ASN A 96 13.18 -15.70 19.49
C ASN A 96 14.55 -15.38 20.09
#